data_AF-F2QW43-F1
#
_entry.id   AF-F2QW43-F1
#
_cell.length_a   1.000
_cell.length_b   1.000
_cell.length_c   1.000
_cell.angle_alpha   90.00
_cell.angle_beta   90.00
_cell.angle_gamma   90.00
#
_symmetry.space_group_name_H-M   'P 1'
#
loop_
_entity.id
_entity.type
_entity.pdbx_description
1 polymer ?
#
loop_
_entity_poly.entity_id
_entity_poly.type
_entity_poly.pdbx_seq_one_letter_code
_entity_poly.pdbx_strand_id
1 'polypeptide(L)'
;MSFISRVCYVIGSLLLLNAGYASYTFNQVAKRVLDHNLELPLDIKIEALVACVIVALGAILSIEASDQVDIYSGALVKPRDQSGLKNIFMGEATGEHEIIGTTPFDHIESNVEFINIIKRREEFAKWEQSIHS
;
A
#
# COMPACT_ATOMS: atom_id res chain seq x y z
N MET A 1 -1.35 3.45 4.44
CA MET A 1 -2.20 2.55 5.24
C MET A 1 -2.50 3.23 6.56
N SER A 2 -3.67 3.87 6.61
CA SER A 2 -4.22 4.44 7.84
C SER A 2 -4.21 3.44 9.00
N PHE A 3 -3.99 3.96 10.21
CA PHE A 3 -4.03 3.18 11.46
C PHE A 3 -5.36 2.44 11.61
N ILE A 4 -6.47 3.06 11.18
CA ILE A 4 -7.81 2.47 11.27
C ILE A 4 -7.92 1.18 10.45
N SER A 5 -7.34 1.16 9.23
CA SER A 5 -7.36 0.00 8.33
C SER A 5 -6.61 -1.18 8.97
N ARG A 6 -5.45 -0.92 9.58
CA ARG A 6 -4.66 -1.94 10.30
C ARG A 6 -5.46 -2.56 11.44
N VAL A 7 -6.14 -1.74 12.24
CA VAL A 7 -6.99 -2.22 13.34
C VAL A 7 -8.13 -3.08 12.80
N CYS A 8 -8.82 -2.65 11.75
CA CYS A 8 -9.88 -3.44 11.10
C CYS A 8 -9.35 -4.79 10.60
N TYR A 9 -8.17 -4.83 9.97
CA TYR A 9 -7.56 -6.09 9.54
C TYR A 9 -7.22 -7.02 10.71
N VAL A 10 -6.62 -6.50 11.78
CA VAL A 10 -6.27 -7.30 12.95
C VAL A 10 -7.53 -7.85 13.62
N ILE A 11 -8.51 -7.00 13.92
CA ILE A 11 -9.75 -7.43 14.58
C ILE A 11 -10.55 -8.38 13.69
N GLY A 12 -10.74 -8.04 12.41
CA GLY A 12 -11.49 -8.85 11.46
C GLY A 12 -10.85 -10.23 11.22
N SER A 13 -9.52 -10.30 11.10
CA SER A 13 -8.81 -11.59 10.97
C SER A 13 -8.90 -12.44 12.24
N LEU A 14 -8.84 -11.82 13.42
CA LEU A 14 -8.95 -12.53 14.70
C LEU A 14 -10.36 -13.09 14.90
N LEU A 15 -11.41 -12.32 14.55
CA LEU A 15 -12.80 -12.78 14.56
C LEU A 15 -13.01 -13.93 13.56
N LEU A 16 -12.45 -13.82 12.36
CA LEU A 16 -12.58 -14.87 11.35
C LEU A 16 -11.88 -16.16 11.80
N LEU A 17 -10.73 -16.07 12.46
CA LEU A 17 -10.04 -17.21 13.05
C LEU A 17 -10.86 -17.83 14.18
N ASN A 18 -11.48 -17.01 15.03
CA ASN A 18 -12.34 -17.49 16.11
C ASN A 18 -13.57 -18.26 15.57
N ALA A 19 -14.28 -17.67 14.60
CA ALA A 19 -15.41 -18.31 13.93
C ALA A 19 -14.98 -19.60 13.20
N GLY A 20 -13.79 -19.60 12.58
CA GLY A 20 -13.21 -20.77 11.94
C GLY A 20 -12.90 -21.89 12.93
N TYR A 21 -12.34 -21.57 14.09
CA TYR A 21 -12.09 -22.53 15.17
C TYR A 21 -13.40 -23.07 15.76
N ALA A 22 -14.39 -22.22 16.01
CA ALA A 22 -15.71 -22.63 16.48
C ALA A 22 -16.40 -23.57 15.48
N SER A 23 -16.38 -23.24 14.20
CA SER A 23 -16.90 -24.09 13.12
C SER A 23 -16.16 -25.44 13.04
N TYR A 24 -14.84 -25.44 13.21
CA TYR A 24 -14.03 -26.65 13.22
C TYR A 24 -14.40 -27.59 14.37
N THR A 25 -14.50 -27.06 15.59
CA THR A 25 -14.90 -27.86 16.77
C THR A 25 -16.32 -28.41 16.63
N PHE A 26 -17.28 -27.60 16.17
CA PHE A 26 -18.65 -28.04 15.89
C PHE A 26 -18.68 -29.18 14.87
N ASN A 27 -17.98 -29.03 13.74
CA ASN A 27 -17.92 -30.06 12.71
C ASN A 27 -17.25 -31.35 13.21
N GLN A 28 -16.25 -31.25 14.09
CA GLN A 28 -15.67 -32.45 14.72
C GLN A 28 -16.67 -33.18 15.61
N VAL A 29 -17.48 -32.45 16.38
CA VAL A 29 -18.53 -33.04 17.23
C VAL A 29 -19.63 -33.64 16.37
N ALA A 30 -20.13 -32.93 15.37
CA ALA A 30 -21.15 -33.41 14.45
C ALA A 30 -20.75 -34.74 13.77
N LYS A 31 -19.49 -34.84 13.32
CA LYS A 31 -18.94 -36.10 12.76
C LYS A 31 -18.95 -37.26 13.75
N ARG A 32 -18.72 -37.01 15.04
CA ARG A 32 -18.70 -38.05 16.09
C ARG A 32 -20.12 -38.48 16.51
N VAL A 33 -21.09 -37.58 16.46
CA VAL A 33 -22.47 -37.84 16.87
C VAL A 33 -23.26 -38.60 15.78
N LEU A 34 -22.68 -38.85 14.60
CA LEU A 34 -23.29 -39.60 13.49
C LEU A 34 -24.62 -39.02 12.98
N ASP A 35 -24.91 -37.77 13.34
CA ASP A 35 -26.10 -37.05 12.89
C ASP A 35 -25.71 -36.09 11.75
N HIS A 36 -26.15 -36.45 10.54
CA HIS A 36 -25.82 -35.72 9.31
C HIS A 36 -26.69 -34.45 9.13
N ASN A 37 -27.68 -34.23 9.98
CA ASN A 37 -28.61 -33.10 9.88
C ASN A 37 -28.27 -31.94 10.84
N LEU A 38 -27.12 -31.97 11.52
CA LEU A 38 -26.69 -30.85 12.35
C LEU A 38 -26.27 -29.66 11.48
N GLU A 39 -27.17 -28.69 11.37
CA GLU A 39 -26.84 -27.40 10.77
C GLU A 39 -25.95 -26.57 11.68
N LEU A 40 -25.07 -25.77 11.06
CA LEU A 40 -24.19 -24.86 11.79
C LEU A 40 -25.03 -23.82 12.56
N PRO A 41 -24.74 -23.58 13.86
CA PRO A 41 -25.44 -22.59 14.66
C PRO A 41 -25.41 -21.21 14.00
N LEU A 42 -26.51 -20.45 14.16
CA LEU A 42 -26.64 -19.11 13.59
C LEU A 42 -25.57 -18.14 14.11
N ASP A 43 -25.13 -18.31 15.35
CA ASP A 43 -24.09 -17.47 15.97
C ASP A 43 -22.77 -17.49 15.17
N ILE A 44 -22.25 -18.70 14.88
CA ILE A 44 -21.01 -18.89 14.09
C ILE A 44 -21.18 -18.32 12.66
N LYS A 45 -22.36 -18.47 12.06
CA LYS A 45 -22.65 -17.90 10.73
C LYS A 45 -22.60 -16.37 10.74
N ILE A 46 -23.18 -15.73 11.77
CA ILE A 46 -23.19 -14.27 11.91
C ILE A 46 -21.79 -13.75 12.23
N GLU A 47 -21.06 -14.40 13.13
CA GLU A 47 -19.68 -14.02 13.49
C GLU A 47 -18.77 -14.03 12.25
N ALA A 48 -18.84 -15.09 11.44
CA ALA A 48 -18.07 -15.19 10.20
C ALA A 48 -18.44 -14.09 9.18
N LEU A 49 -19.74 -13.78 9.04
CA LEU A 49 -20.22 -12.72 8.13
C LEU A 49 -19.72 -11.35 8.59
N VAL A 50 -19.85 -11.04 9.88
CA VAL A 50 -19.37 -9.79 10.48
C VAL A 50 -17.85 -9.67 10.32
N ALA A 51 -17.09 -10.75 10.56
CA ALA A 51 -15.66 -10.76 10.35
C ALA A 51 -15.27 -10.44 8.90
N CYS A 52 -15.95 -11.06 7.92
CA CYS A 52 -15.75 -10.77 6.50
C CYS A 52 -16.03 -9.31 6.14
N VAL A 53 -17.11 -8.73 6.67
CA VAL A 53 -17.45 -7.31 6.44
C VAL A 53 -16.38 -6.40 7.03
N ILE A 54 -15.90 -6.67 8.24
CA ILE A 54 -14.84 -5.87 8.89
C ILE A 54 -13.55 -5.92 8.09
N VAL A 55 -13.14 -7.10 7.59
CA VAL A 55 -11.94 -7.24 6.75
C VAL A 55 -12.11 -6.49 5.43
N ALA A 56 -13.28 -6.58 4.79
CA ALA A 56 -13.58 -5.86 3.55
C ALA A 56 -13.53 -4.33 3.76
N LEU A 57 -14.08 -3.82 4.86
CA LEU A 57 -13.99 -2.42 5.24
C LEU A 57 -12.53 -2.00 5.49
N GLY A 58 -11.76 -2.83 6.19
CA GLY A 58 -10.32 -2.62 6.39
C GLY A 58 -9.56 -2.51 5.06
N ALA A 59 -9.93 -3.32 4.06
CA ALA A 59 -9.34 -3.28 2.73
C ALA A 59 -9.67 -1.99 1.96
N ILE A 60 -10.93 -1.54 2.00
CA ILE A 60 -11.34 -0.29 1.36
C ILE A 60 -10.60 0.90 2.00
N LEU A 61 -10.56 0.95 3.34
CA LEU A 61 -9.86 2.00 4.09
C LEU A 61 -8.33 1.93 3.94
N SER A 62 -7.80 0.83 3.40
CA SER A 62 -6.38 0.70 3.12
C SER A 62 -5.95 1.45 1.86
N ILE A 63 -6.89 1.74 0.96
CA ILE A 63 -6.64 2.45 -0.29
C ILE A 63 -6.57 3.94 0.06
N GLU A 64 -5.35 4.46 0.11
CA GLU A 64 -5.08 5.84 0.49
C GLU A 64 -3.94 6.35 -0.39
N ALA A 65 -4.08 7.56 -0.91
CA ALA A 65 -3.03 8.23 -1.66
C ALA A 65 -1.86 8.54 -0.73
N SER A 66 -0.66 8.10 -1.10
CA SER A 66 0.56 8.42 -0.37
C SER A 66 1.13 9.74 -0.88
N ASP A 67 1.44 10.65 0.05
CA ASP A 67 2.24 11.83 -0.26
C ASP A 67 3.60 11.41 -0.82
N GLN A 68 4.07 12.14 -1.83
CA GLN A 68 5.35 11.92 -2.48
C GLN A 68 6.32 13.03 -2.10
N VAL A 69 7.62 12.75 -2.18
CA VAL A 69 8.66 13.72 -1.85
C VAL A 69 9.21 14.30 -3.15
N ASP A 70 9.19 15.62 -3.28
CA ASP A 70 9.84 16.31 -4.40
C ASP A 70 11.37 16.17 -4.31
N ILE A 71 12.00 15.88 -5.44
CA ILE A 71 13.45 15.66 -5.54
C ILE A 71 14.23 16.94 -5.27
N TYR A 72 13.71 18.09 -5.67
CA TYR A 72 14.45 19.35 -5.58
C TYR A 72 14.28 20.02 -4.22
N SER A 73 13.05 20.20 -3.76
CA SER A 73 12.77 20.90 -2.50
C SER A 73 12.81 19.99 -1.28
N GLY A 74 12.73 18.67 -1.46
CA GLY A 74 12.50 17.73 -0.37
C GLY A 74 11.14 17.91 0.33
N ALA A 75 10.27 18.76 -0.22
CA ALA A 75 8.95 19.00 0.34
C ALA A 75 8.00 17.85 0.02
N LEU A 76 7.02 17.64 0.89
CA LEU A 76 5.92 16.73 0.63
C LEU A 76 5.00 17.37 -0.41
N VAL A 77 4.85 16.69 -1.54
CA VAL A 77 3.94 17.06 -2.59
C VAL A 77 2.80 16.06 -2.63
N LYS A 78 1.59 16.59 -2.63
CA LYS A 78 0.39 15.77 -2.72
C LYS A 78 0.26 15.26 -4.16
N PRO A 79 -0.07 13.98 -4.35
CA PRO A 79 -0.36 13.45 -5.68
C PRO A 79 -1.53 14.22 -6.30
N ARG A 80 -1.51 14.32 -7.63
CA ARG A 80 -2.52 15.05 -8.40
C ARG A 80 -3.92 14.46 -8.20
N ASP A 81 -3.99 13.13 -8.10
CA ASP A 81 -5.21 12.41 -7.76
C ASP A 81 -5.16 11.91 -6.30
N GLN A 82 -6.26 12.09 -5.58
CA GLN A 82 -6.44 11.64 -4.19
C GLN A 82 -7.11 10.27 -4.09
N SER A 83 -7.48 9.67 -5.22
CA SER A 83 -8.18 8.37 -5.28
C SER A 83 -7.36 7.19 -4.71
N GLY A 84 -6.04 7.38 -4.53
CA GLY A 84 -5.12 6.33 -4.07
C GLY A 84 -4.77 5.30 -5.14
N LEU A 85 -5.25 5.50 -6.37
CA LEU A 85 -4.97 4.67 -7.54
C LEU A 85 -4.22 5.52 -8.57
N LYS A 86 -3.34 4.87 -9.34
CA LYS A 86 -2.64 5.54 -10.43
C LYS A 86 -3.55 5.67 -11.63
N ASN A 87 -3.49 6.81 -12.31
CA ASN A 87 -4.24 6.98 -13.55
C ASN A 87 -3.67 6.10 -14.68
N ILE A 88 -4.57 5.61 -15.53
CA ILE A 88 -4.28 4.78 -16.70
C ILE A 88 -3.91 5.67 -17.91
N PHE A 89 -4.49 6.87 -17.98
CA PHE A 89 -4.22 7.77 -19.10
C PHE A 89 -2.81 8.35 -19.00
N MET A 90 -1.99 8.08 -20.03
CA MET A 90 -0.57 8.42 -20.04
C MET A 90 -0.31 9.91 -19.76
N GLY A 91 -1.13 10.82 -20.29
CA GLY A 91 -0.95 12.26 -20.07
C GLY A 91 -1.09 12.65 -18.59
N GLU A 92 -2.04 12.03 -17.88
CA GLU A 92 -2.24 12.29 -16.45
C GLU A 92 -1.24 11.53 -15.58
N ALA A 93 -0.92 10.28 -15.94
CA ALA A 93 0.11 9.48 -15.28
C ALA A 93 1.50 10.13 -15.35
N THR A 94 1.84 10.73 -16.50
CA THR A 94 3.10 11.47 -16.67
C THR A 94 3.08 12.75 -15.84
N GLY A 95 1.92 13.41 -15.72
CA GLY A 95 1.76 14.59 -14.86
C GLY A 95 2.08 14.33 -13.39
N GLU A 96 1.88 13.12 -12.86
CA GLU A 96 2.34 12.76 -11.50
C GLU A 96 3.86 12.78 -11.39
N HIS A 97 4.57 12.26 -12.40
CA HIS A 97 6.02 12.27 -12.43
C HIS A 97 6.60 13.68 -12.53
N GLU A 98 5.97 14.54 -13.33
CA GLU A 98 6.34 15.96 -13.49
C GLU A 98 6.23 16.73 -12.18
N ILE A 99 5.21 16.45 -11.36
CA ILE A 99 5.01 17.09 -10.06
C ILE A 99 6.16 16.77 -9.09
N ILE A 100 6.74 15.57 -9.17
CA ILE A 100 7.90 15.13 -8.38
C ILE A 100 9.21 15.68 -8.97
N GLY A 101 9.18 16.21 -10.19
CA GLY A 101 10.37 16.60 -10.94
C GLY A 101 11.09 15.42 -11.59
N THR A 102 10.39 14.31 -11.82
CA THR A 102 10.91 13.10 -12.49
C THR A 102 10.33 12.92 -13.88
N THR A 103 11.02 12.16 -14.72
CA THR A 103 10.44 11.62 -15.96
C THR A 103 10.58 10.10 -15.96
N PRO A 104 9.64 9.34 -16.55
CA PRO A 104 9.80 7.90 -16.72
C PRO A 104 11.01 7.51 -17.58
N PHE A 105 11.52 8.46 -18.38
CA PHE A 105 12.64 8.28 -19.30
C PHE A 105 13.94 8.85 -18.77
N ASP A 106 14.02 9.20 -17.49
CA ASP A 106 15.17 9.87 -16.88
C ASP A 106 16.47 9.09 -17.11
N HIS A 107 16.43 7.76 -17.13
CA HIS A 107 17.59 6.93 -17.46
C HIS A 107 18.18 7.21 -18.87
N ILE A 108 17.33 7.50 -19.85
CA ILE A 108 17.74 7.79 -21.23
C ILE A 108 18.12 9.27 -21.36
N GLU A 109 17.36 10.18 -20.75
CA GLU A 109 17.59 11.62 -20.83
C GLU A 109 18.88 12.04 -20.11
N SER A 110 19.11 11.51 -18.90
CA SER A 110 20.29 11.83 -18.09
C SER A 110 21.59 11.25 -18.64
N ASN A 111 21.52 10.28 -19.57
CA ASN A 111 22.69 9.65 -20.22
C ASN A 111 23.81 9.28 -19.22
N VAL A 112 23.44 8.67 -18.10
CA VAL A 112 24.36 8.40 -16.98
C VAL A 112 25.61 7.64 -17.41
N GLU A 113 25.49 6.75 -18.39
CA GLU A 113 26.58 5.94 -18.91
C GLU A 113 27.68 6.75 -19.62
N PHE A 114 27.34 7.94 -20.16
CA PHE A 114 28.26 8.78 -20.92
C PHE A 114 28.76 10.00 -20.12
N ILE A 115 28.54 10.02 -18.81
CA ILE A 115 29.00 11.12 -17.96
C ILE A 115 30.53 11.15 -17.92
N ASN A 116 31.12 12.32 -18.24
CA ASN A 116 32.54 12.54 -18.02
C ASN A 116 32.83 12.71 -16.53
N ILE A 117 33.30 11.63 -15.90
CA ILE A 117 33.60 11.56 -14.48
C ILE A 117 34.69 12.55 -14.08
N ILE A 118 35.73 12.74 -14.92
CA ILE A 118 36.86 13.63 -14.61
C ILE A 118 36.36 15.07 -14.52
N LYS A 119 35.61 15.52 -15.54
CA LYS A 119 35.03 16.87 -15.57
C LYS A 119 34.08 17.09 -14.38
N ARG A 120 33.24 16.11 -14.04
CA ARG A 120 32.31 16.20 -12.90
C ARG A 120 33.02 16.35 -11.55
N ARG A 121 34.16 15.68 -11.37
CA ARG A 121 35.01 15.82 -10.19
C ARG A 121 35.65 17.20 -10.09
N GLU A 122 36.11 17.77 -11.21
CA GLU A 122 36.64 19.13 -11.26
C GLU A 122 35.57 20.19 -10.93
N GLU A 123 34.36 20.04 -11.49
CA GLU A 123 33.20 20.90 -11.16
C GLU A 123 32.88 20.84 -9.67
N PHE A 124 32.88 19.64 -9.08
CA PHE A 124 32.64 19.44 -7.67
C PHE A 124 33.72 20.10 -6.79
N ALA A 125 35.00 19.94 -7.13
CA ALA A 125 36.11 20.56 -6.40
C ALA A 125 36.04 22.10 -6.45
N LYS A 126 35.63 22.68 -7.58
CA LYS A 126 35.41 24.14 -7.70
C LYS A 126 34.23 24.61 -6.85
N TRP A 127 33.14 23.85 -6.83
CA TRP A 127 31.98 24.14 -6.01
C TRP A 127 32.31 24.07 -4.51
N GLU A 128 33.06 23.05 -4.07
CA GLU A 128 33.54 22.93 -2.69
C GLU A 128 34.37 24.15 -2.27
N GLN A 129 35.30 24.59 -3.11
CA GLN A 129 36.11 25.79 -2.85
C GLN A 129 35.25 27.05 -2.72
N SER A 130 34.17 27.17 -3.51
CA SER A 130 33.25 28.33 -3.44
C SER A 130 32.41 28.40 -2.17
N ILE A 131 32.25 27.28 -1.45
CA ILE A 131 31.52 27.23 -0.18
C ILE A 131 32.41 27.65 0.99
N HIS A 132 33.71 27.41 0.89
CA HIS A 132 34.69 27.68 1.93
C HIS A 132 35.37 29.05 1.83
N SER A 133 35.12 29.82 0.77
CA SER A 133 35.58 31.22 0.58
C SER A 133 34.54 32.23 1.05
#